data_AF-A0A7K0C9P9-F1
#
_entry.id   AF-A0A7K0C9P9-F1
#
_cell.length_a   1.000
_cell.length_b   1.000
_cell.length_c   1.000
_cell.angle_alpha   90.00
_cell.angle_beta   90.00
_cell.angle_gamma   90.00
#
_symmetry.space_group_name_H-M   'P 1'
#
loop_
_entity.id
_entity.type
_entity.pdbx_description
1 polymer ?
#
loop_
_entity_poly.entity_id
_entity_poly.type
_entity_poly.pdbx_seq_one_letter_code
_entity_poly.pdbx_strand_id
1 'polypeptide(L)'
;METPGVEREIGTMSVSFAEGWDSATCRAFRPISRDEALERDRIGEPYVVLYPSADLSTPAQVHLIAWRRGFVGMWAYDDNGRRTRETDLRLLDDDRMFVLGTVERRYSSPAQADRAPDAWLCETEFDTSGKGWETTQERGEDGGAFTTISPVPPEELWSDRAMYGVRAIDESEISDEPGVATTDDPTSLWTPPTPMSMTLPLEDLFRPGHTFVDPRHGDMQTAAPRHIATVGIPSGRLCVAEPGFGEPWVLSEPVPPGSYLMEAAVLVRGNRRSEPAVRLRLRDEPAVSWDMARSEGDDPRLLLDGEAHCFGTDGATGSFADAAAWDSLSEKVRRFWEDDDETACDHLGDDVLHATDPATGAGLVSFLTDGDGGWPVWLGRSATGELVSVAVVVIGRWPALPPTPAPAH
;
A
#
# COMPACT_ATOMS: atom_id res chain seq x y z
N MET A 1 33.47 -56.81 -3.34
CA MET A 1 32.31 -56.24 -4.06
C MET A 1 32.09 -54.89 -3.40
N GLU A 2 32.84 -53.91 -3.90
CA GLU A 2 32.85 -52.55 -3.38
C GLU A 2 31.62 -51.82 -3.91
N THR A 3 30.90 -51.16 -3.01
CA THR A 3 29.80 -50.26 -3.33
C THR A 3 30.40 -48.95 -3.83
N PRO A 4 30.08 -48.46 -5.03
CA PRO A 4 30.57 -47.17 -5.48
C PRO A 4 29.86 -46.07 -4.69
N GLY A 5 30.65 -45.21 -4.05
CA GLY A 5 30.20 -43.98 -3.43
C GLY A 5 29.70 -43.03 -4.51
N VAL A 6 28.45 -42.62 -4.39
CA VAL A 6 27.95 -41.42 -5.08
C VAL A 6 28.34 -40.25 -4.18
N GLU A 7 29.53 -39.70 -4.41
CA GLU A 7 29.79 -38.31 -4.06
C GLU A 7 28.77 -37.47 -4.84
N ARG A 8 27.81 -36.88 -4.12
CA ARG A 8 27.09 -35.72 -4.64
C ARG A 8 28.15 -34.63 -4.80
N GLU A 9 28.54 -34.34 -6.04
CA GLU A 9 29.14 -33.04 -6.35
C GLU A 9 28.20 -31.97 -5.82
N ILE A 10 28.61 -31.31 -4.74
CA ILE A 10 28.01 -30.05 -4.30
C ILE A 10 28.49 -29.06 -5.36
N GLY A 11 27.72 -28.93 -6.44
CA GLY A 11 27.99 -27.93 -7.46
C GLY A 11 27.96 -26.56 -6.78
N THR A 12 29.11 -25.89 -6.73
CA THR A 12 29.22 -24.50 -6.27
C THR A 12 28.24 -23.66 -7.09
N MET A 13 27.20 -23.12 -6.45
CA MET A 13 26.28 -22.21 -7.11
C MET A 13 27.01 -20.90 -7.38
N SER A 14 27.21 -20.58 -8.66
CA SER A 14 27.87 -19.35 -9.09
C SER A 14 26.94 -18.14 -8.92
N VAL A 15 27.22 -17.20 -8.04
CA VAL A 15 26.43 -15.98 -7.81
C VAL A 15 26.99 -14.81 -8.62
N SER A 16 26.12 -13.96 -9.18
CA SER A 16 26.52 -12.74 -9.91
C SER A 16 25.70 -11.51 -9.48
N PHE A 17 26.09 -10.32 -9.93
CA PHE A 17 25.49 -9.05 -9.52
C PHE A 17 25.09 -8.16 -10.71
N ALA A 18 24.07 -7.33 -10.52
CA ALA A 18 23.63 -6.36 -11.53
C ALA A 18 23.11 -5.05 -10.92
N GLU A 19 23.10 -3.96 -11.70
CA GLU A 19 22.50 -2.68 -11.28
C GLU A 19 20.99 -2.81 -11.07
N GLY A 20 20.33 -3.66 -11.85
CA GLY A 20 18.89 -3.86 -11.78
C GLY A 20 18.44 -5.18 -12.39
N TRP A 21 17.13 -5.37 -12.42
CA TRP A 21 16.49 -6.60 -12.87
C TRP A 21 15.32 -6.30 -13.79
N ASP A 22 15.34 -6.84 -15.01
CA ASP A 22 14.20 -6.79 -15.90
C ASP A 22 13.25 -7.94 -15.57
N SER A 23 12.16 -7.59 -14.88
CA SER A 23 11.17 -8.57 -14.41
C SER A 23 10.37 -9.24 -15.52
N ALA A 24 10.26 -8.61 -16.70
CA ALA A 24 9.48 -9.15 -17.81
C ALA A 24 10.26 -10.17 -18.62
N THR A 25 11.57 -9.97 -18.77
CA THR A 25 12.44 -10.86 -19.56
C THR A 25 13.30 -11.79 -18.70
N CYS A 26 13.25 -11.62 -17.37
CA CYS A 26 14.10 -12.31 -16.41
C CYS A 26 15.59 -12.16 -16.73
N ARG A 27 16.04 -10.91 -16.91
CA ARG A 27 17.43 -10.59 -17.26
C ARG A 27 18.07 -9.59 -16.33
N ALA A 28 19.36 -9.79 -16.08
CA ALA A 28 20.20 -8.81 -15.40
C ALA A 28 20.27 -7.53 -16.24
N PHE A 29 19.96 -6.39 -15.63
CA PHE A 29 20.18 -5.08 -16.26
C PHE A 29 21.53 -4.54 -15.80
N ARG A 30 22.44 -4.31 -16.75
CA ARG A 30 23.81 -3.83 -16.51
C ARG A 30 24.52 -4.61 -15.39
N PRO A 31 25.11 -5.76 -15.71
CA PRO A 31 25.89 -6.51 -14.75
C PRO A 31 27.03 -5.69 -14.14
N ILE A 32 27.31 -5.93 -12.86
CA ILE A 32 28.33 -5.20 -12.09
C ILE A 32 29.29 -6.16 -11.41
N SER A 33 30.49 -5.65 -11.09
CA SER A 33 31.47 -6.39 -10.30
C SER A 33 31.02 -6.49 -8.84
N ARG A 34 31.62 -7.44 -8.09
CA ARG A 34 31.44 -7.52 -6.64
C ARG A 34 31.86 -6.23 -5.93
N ASP A 35 32.96 -5.61 -6.33
CA ASP A 35 33.46 -4.37 -5.71
C ASP A 35 32.46 -3.21 -5.90
N GLU A 36 31.83 -3.14 -7.07
CA GLU A 36 30.75 -2.18 -7.31
C GLU A 36 29.51 -2.50 -6.48
N ALA A 37 29.11 -3.78 -6.40
CA ALA A 37 28.00 -4.19 -5.53
C ALA A 37 28.30 -3.86 -4.06
N LEU A 38 29.53 -4.03 -3.57
CA LEU A 38 29.96 -3.64 -2.22
C LEU A 38 29.89 -2.13 -1.99
N GLU A 39 30.27 -1.34 -2.98
CA GLU A 39 30.15 0.12 -2.89
C GLU A 39 28.68 0.55 -2.84
N ARG A 40 27.83 0.02 -3.73
CA ARG A 40 26.38 0.24 -3.73
C ARG A 40 25.74 -0.17 -2.41
N ASP A 41 26.09 -1.34 -1.90
CA ASP A 41 25.68 -1.86 -0.60
C ASP A 41 26.03 -0.88 0.55
N ARG A 42 27.27 -0.37 0.54
CA ARG A 42 27.77 0.58 1.54
C ARG A 42 27.07 1.93 1.50
N ILE A 43 26.76 2.47 0.31
CA ILE A 43 26.08 3.77 0.14
C ILE A 43 24.55 3.64 0.10
N GLY A 44 24.04 2.41 0.15
CA GLY A 44 22.63 2.04 0.14
C GLY A 44 21.92 2.25 -1.21
N GLU A 45 22.67 2.23 -2.31
CA GLU A 45 22.10 2.24 -3.66
C GLU A 45 21.55 0.85 -4.04
N PRO A 46 20.49 0.78 -4.86
CA PRO A 46 19.93 -0.49 -5.27
C PRO A 46 20.90 -1.32 -6.14
N TYR A 47 20.82 -2.64 -5.97
CA TYR A 47 21.49 -3.63 -6.80
C TYR A 47 20.78 -4.98 -6.66
N VAL A 48 21.18 -5.95 -7.49
CA VAL A 48 20.57 -7.28 -7.56
C VAL A 48 21.63 -8.35 -7.37
N VAL A 49 21.31 -9.38 -6.58
CA VAL A 49 22.09 -10.62 -6.45
C VAL A 49 21.36 -11.72 -7.21
N LEU A 50 22.06 -12.41 -8.11
CA LEU A 50 21.48 -13.43 -8.99
C LEU A 50 22.03 -14.81 -8.64
N TYR A 51 21.11 -15.76 -8.44
CA TYR A 51 21.39 -17.17 -8.24
C TYR A 51 20.90 -17.92 -9.48
N PRO A 52 21.79 -18.38 -10.38
CA PRO A 52 21.39 -19.00 -11.63
C PRO A 52 20.83 -20.41 -11.40
N SER A 53 19.98 -20.85 -12.33
CA SER A 53 19.59 -22.25 -12.46
C SER A 53 20.77 -23.09 -12.96
N ALA A 54 20.66 -24.42 -12.86
CA ALA A 54 21.69 -25.33 -13.34
C ALA A 54 21.95 -25.23 -14.87
N ASP A 55 20.97 -24.78 -15.65
CA ASP A 55 21.07 -24.61 -17.11
C ASP A 55 21.41 -23.16 -17.53
N LEU A 56 21.58 -22.25 -16.56
CA LEU A 56 21.91 -20.82 -16.73
C LEU A 56 20.92 -20.04 -17.63
N SER A 57 19.78 -20.63 -18.00
CA SER A 57 18.83 -20.04 -18.96
C SER A 57 17.92 -19.01 -18.29
N THR A 58 17.66 -19.20 -16.99
CA THR A 58 16.87 -18.34 -16.11
C THR A 58 17.52 -18.31 -14.72
N PRO A 59 17.31 -17.27 -13.90
CA PRO A 59 17.72 -17.36 -12.50
C PRO A 59 16.86 -18.40 -11.79
N ALA A 60 17.44 -19.19 -10.88
CA ALA A 60 16.65 -19.92 -9.90
C ALA A 60 16.05 -18.96 -8.86
N GLN A 61 16.82 -17.92 -8.49
CA GLN A 61 16.42 -16.90 -7.55
C GLN A 61 17.12 -15.57 -7.83
N VAL A 62 16.47 -14.45 -7.52
CA VAL A 62 17.12 -13.14 -7.41
C VAL A 62 16.82 -12.49 -6.07
N HIS A 63 17.78 -11.77 -5.51
CA HIS A 63 17.56 -10.88 -4.37
C HIS A 63 17.70 -9.43 -4.83
N LEU A 64 16.68 -8.63 -4.55
CA LEU A 64 16.54 -7.24 -4.94
C LEU A 64 16.84 -6.37 -3.73
N ILE A 65 17.97 -5.68 -3.71
CA ILE A 65 18.50 -5.00 -2.52
C ILE A 65 18.26 -3.50 -2.64
N ALA A 66 17.67 -2.89 -1.62
CA ALA A 66 17.53 -1.43 -1.53
C ALA A 66 17.62 -0.93 -0.09
N TRP A 67 18.85 -0.83 0.45
CA TRP A 67 19.07 -0.49 1.86
C TRP A 67 18.56 0.88 2.27
N ARG A 68 18.62 1.91 1.40
CA ARG A 68 18.02 3.22 1.71
C ARG A 68 16.50 3.17 1.91
N ARG A 69 15.84 2.14 1.39
CA ARG A 69 14.41 1.87 1.59
C ARG A 69 14.15 0.81 2.65
N GLY A 70 15.22 0.26 3.26
CA GLY A 70 15.12 -0.84 4.21
C GLY A 70 14.47 -2.08 3.59
N PHE A 71 14.78 -2.42 2.34
CA PHE A 71 14.08 -3.48 1.59
C PHE A 71 15.04 -4.54 1.05
N VAL A 72 14.59 -5.80 1.15
CA VAL A 72 15.10 -6.93 0.37
C VAL A 72 13.90 -7.69 -0.21
N GLY A 73 13.88 -7.86 -1.52
CA GLY A 73 12.90 -8.72 -2.21
C GLY A 73 13.56 -10.01 -2.65
N MET A 74 12.98 -11.16 -2.34
CA MET A 74 13.49 -12.46 -2.80
C MET A 74 12.50 -13.09 -3.77
N TRP A 75 12.89 -13.26 -5.03
CA TRP A 75 12.03 -13.85 -6.05
C TRP A 75 12.60 -15.17 -6.54
N ALA A 76 11.83 -16.23 -6.45
CA ALA A 76 12.16 -17.56 -6.98
C ALA A 76 11.39 -17.83 -8.27
N TYR A 77 12.02 -18.56 -9.18
CA TYR A 77 11.50 -18.84 -10.51
C TYR A 77 11.41 -20.35 -10.77
N ASP A 78 10.48 -20.74 -11.64
CA ASP A 78 10.49 -22.07 -12.25
C ASP A 78 11.32 -22.13 -13.54
N ASP A 79 11.47 -23.32 -14.11
CA ASP A 79 12.24 -23.56 -15.34
C ASP A 79 11.71 -22.80 -16.58
N ASN A 80 10.51 -22.21 -16.50
CA ASN A 80 9.96 -21.37 -17.57
C ASN A 80 10.17 -19.87 -17.30
N GLY A 81 10.92 -19.51 -16.26
CA GLY A 81 11.16 -18.12 -15.86
C GLY A 81 9.95 -17.46 -15.22
N ARG A 82 9.03 -18.23 -14.62
CA ARG A 82 7.84 -17.68 -13.96
C ARG A 82 8.04 -17.61 -12.46
N ARG A 83 7.60 -16.54 -11.81
CA ARG A 83 7.71 -16.34 -10.37
C ARG A 83 6.81 -17.34 -9.65
N THR A 84 7.43 -18.16 -8.81
CA THR A 84 6.75 -19.13 -7.96
C THR A 84 6.69 -18.68 -6.51
N ARG A 85 7.62 -17.83 -6.08
CA ARG A 85 7.62 -17.23 -4.75
C ARG A 85 8.22 -15.83 -4.78
N GLU A 86 7.58 -14.90 -4.08
CA GLU A 86 8.09 -13.56 -3.82
C GLU A 86 8.04 -13.33 -2.31
N THR A 87 9.15 -12.96 -1.67
CA THR A 87 9.17 -12.61 -0.24
C THR A 87 9.65 -11.18 -0.09
N ASP A 88 8.88 -10.39 0.67
CA ASP A 88 9.18 -9.00 1.00
C ASP A 88 9.77 -8.95 2.42
N LEU A 89 11.00 -8.46 2.54
CA LEU A 89 11.68 -8.25 3.81
C LEU A 89 11.97 -6.77 4.06
N ARG A 90 11.73 -6.35 5.31
CA ARG A 90 11.87 -4.97 5.76
C ARG A 90 12.88 -4.83 6.89
N LEU A 91 13.82 -3.90 6.74
CA LEU A 91 14.77 -3.52 7.78
C LEU A 91 14.04 -2.62 8.79
N LEU A 92 13.48 -3.25 9.82
CA LEU A 92 12.71 -2.56 10.86
C LEU A 92 13.57 -2.19 12.07
N ASP A 93 14.62 -2.98 12.32
CA ASP A 93 15.67 -2.78 13.31
C ASP A 93 17.02 -2.59 12.61
N ASP A 94 18.01 -1.97 13.25
CA ASP A 94 19.25 -1.52 12.60
C ASP A 94 20.02 -2.65 11.88
N ASP A 95 19.88 -3.89 12.38
CA ASP A 95 20.56 -5.08 11.89
C ASP A 95 19.65 -6.28 11.63
N ARG A 96 18.31 -6.14 11.73
CA ARG A 96 17.37 -7.25 11.52
C ARG A 96 16.29 -6.94 10.48
N MET A 97 16.12 -7.90 9.59
CA MET A 97 15.10 -7.95 8.56
C MET A 97 13.87 -8.67 9.11
N PHE A 98 12.69 -8.12 8.84
CA PHE A 98 11.39 -8.70 9.16
C PHE A 98 10.71 -9.16 7.87
N VAL A 99 10.17 -10.37 7.85
CA VAL A 99 9.34 -10.86 6.73
C VAL A 99 7.97 -10.19 6.82
N LEU A 100 7.72 -9.22 5.93
CA LEU A 100 6.44 -8.52 5.88
C LEU A 100 5.37 -9.37 5.18
N GLY A 101 5.77 -10.07 4.11
CA GLY A 101 4.85 -10.96 3.41
C GLY A 101 5.53 -11.88 2.41
N THR A 102 4.78 -12.86 1.94
CA THR A 102 5.16 -13.78 0.88
C THR A 102 3.99 -14.02 -0.07
N VAL A 103 4.30 -14.10 -1.35
CA VAL A 103 3.36 -14.48 -2.39
C VAL A 103 3.86 -15.76 -3.04
N GLU A 104 3.08 -16.84 -2.98
CA GLU A 104 3.36 -18.11 -3.65
C GLU A 104 2.41 -18.31 -4.84
N ARG A 105 2.96 -18.79 -5.95
CA ARG A 105 2.20 -19.09 -7.16
C ARG A 105 2.48 -20.49 -7.66
N ARG A 106 1.43 -21.16 -8.14
CA ARG A 106 1.55 -22.47 -8.80
C ARG A 106 0.82 -22.45 -10.14
N TYR A 107 1.56 -22.81 -11.18
CA TYR A 107 1.06 -22.87 -12.55
C TYR A 107 0.65 -24.29 -12.89
N SER A 108 -0.59 -24.45 -13.33
CA SER A 108 -1.18 -25.73 -13.74
C SER A 108 -0.69 -26.23 -15.10
N SER A 109 -0.12 -25.35 -15.92
CA SER A 109 0.34 -25.65 -17.28
C SER A 109 1.61 -24.86 -17.62
N PRO A 110 2.55 -25.43 -18.41
CA PRO A 110 3.70 -24.68 -18.95
C PRO A 110 3.30 -23.48 -19.84
N ALA A 111 2.09 -23.48 -20.40
CA ALA A 111 1.60 -22.39 -21.26
C ALA A 111 1.11 -21.16 -20.48
N GLN A 112 0.87 -21.27 -19.17
CA GLN A 112 0.50 -20.13 -18.36
C GLN A 112 1.68 -19.16 -18.27
N ALA A 113 1.41 -17.89 -18.53
CA ALA A 113 2.37 -16.81 -18.36
C ALA A 113 2.70 -16.60 -16.88
N ASP A 114 3.81 -15.93 -16.61
CA ASP A 114 4.11 -15.42 -15.28
C ASP A 114 2.96 -14.53 -14.76
N ARG A 115 2.56 -14.73 -13.51
CA ARG A 115 1.40 -14.05 -12.89
C ARG A 115 0.09 -14.15 -13.69
N ALA A 116 -0.16 -15.26 -14.37
CA ALA A 116 -1.44 -15.50 -15.01
C ALA A 116 -2.60 -15.38 -13.99
N PRO A 117 -3.71 -14.70 -14.35
CA PRO A 117 -4.82 -14.44 -13.42
C PRO A 117 -5.52 -15.73 -12.96
N ASP A 118 -5.38 -16.82 -13.69
CA ASP A 118 -5.94 -18.14 -13.39
C ASP A 118 -4.96 -19.06 -12.62
N ALA A 119 -3.76 -18.56 -12.26
CA ALA A 119 -2.78 -19.33 -11.49
C ALA A 119 -3.20 -19.44 -10.01
N TRP A 120 -2.94 -20.59 -9.39
CA TRP A 120 -3.11 -20.73 -7.94
C TRP A 120 -2.22 -19.71 -7.24
N LEU A 121 -2.77 -19.01 -6.25
CA LEU A 121 -2.12 -17.92 -5.52
C LEU A 121 -2.34 -18.12 -4.02
N CYS A 122 -1.27 -17.97 -3.24
CA CYS A 122 -1.36 -17.83 -1.78
C CYS A 122 -0.54 -16.61 -1.36
N GLU A 123 -1.18 -15.70 -0.64
CA GLU A 123 -0.58 -14.49 -0.10
C GLU A 123 -0.56 -14.63 1.41
N THR A 124 0.60 -14.39 2.01
CA THR A 124 0.77 -14.37 3.46
C THR A 124 1.34 -13.02 3.87
N GLU A 125 0.70 -12.36 4.80
CA GLU A 125 1.14 -11.07 5.37
C GLU A 125 1.28 -11.20 6.88
N PHE A 126 2.25 -10.49 7.45
CA PHE A 126 2.54 -10.53 8.88
C PHE A 126 2.61 -9.14 9.49
N ASP A 127 2.03 -8.99 10.68
CA ASP A 127 2.33 -7.86 11.55
C ASP A 127 3.50 -8.15 12.50
N THR A 128 4.06 -7.10 13.09
CA THR A 128 5.20 -7.22 14.02
C THR A 128 4.87 -7.95 15.32
N SER A 129 3.59 -8.24 15.60
CA SER A 129 3.16 -9.07 16.73
C SER A 129 3.20 -10.56 16.44
N GLY A 130 3.46 -10.94 15.18
CA GLY A 130 3.45 -12.33 14.71
C GLY A 130 2.08 -12.81 14.24
N LYS A 131 1.09 -11.91 14.11
CA LYS A 131 -0.20 -12.29 13.51
C LYS A 131 -0.02 -12.38 12.00
N GLY A 132 -0.31 -13.54 11.45
CA GLY A 132 -0.29 -13.79 10.01
C GLY A 132 -1.70 -13.88 9.43
N TRP A 133 -1.90 -13.30 8.25
CA TRP A 133 -3.07 -13.52 7.40
C TRP A 133 -2.63 -14.31 6.17
N GLU A 134 -3.26 -15.44 5.91
CA GLU A 134 -3.01 -16.26 4.73
C GLU A 134 -4.27 -16.27 3.86
N THR A 135 -4.18 -15.72 2.65
CA THR A 135 -5.25 -15.71 1.66
C THR A 135 -4.90 -16.64 0.50
N THR A 136 -5.68 -17.70 0.32
CA THR A 136 -5.51 -18.66 -0.80
C THR A 136 -6.60 -18.47 -1.85
N GLN A 137 -6.21 -18.41 -3.11
CA GLN A 137 -7.08 -18.34 -4.29
C GLN A 137 -6.75 -19.52 -5.21
N GLU A 138 -7.56 -20.58 -5.16
CA GLU A 138 -7.23 -21.84 -5.85
C GLU A 138 -7.20 -21.75 -7.38
N ARG A 139 -7.91 -20.77 -7.95
CA ARG A 139 -7.98 -20.48 -9.38
C ARG A 139 -7.55 -19.04 -9.68
N GLY A 140 -6.70 -18.48 -8.83
CA GLY A 140 -6.28 -17.07 -8.91
C GLY A 140 -7.47 -16.12 -8.81
N GLU A 141 -7.35 -14.99 -9.51
CA GLU A 141 -8.34 -13.89 -9.56
C GLU A 141 -9.69 -14.34 -10.16
N ASP A 142 -9.71 -15.43 -10.93
CA ASP A 142 -10.93 -16.03 -11.49
C ASP A 142 -11.71 -16.88 -10.47
N GLY A 143 -11.14 -17.10 -9.28
CA GLY A 143 -11.66 -17.97 -8.22
C GLY A 143 -12.24 -17.24 -7.02
N GLY A 144 -12.68 -18.02 -6.02
CA GLY A 144 -12.95 -17.49 -4.69
C GLY A 144 -11.66 -17.41 -3.87
N ALA A 145 -11.61 -16.47 -2.93
CA ALA A 145 -10.54 -16.34 -1.95
C ALA A 145 -10.96 -16.96 -0.61
N PHE A 146 -10.01 -17.58 0.09
CA PHE A 146 -10.18 -18.08 1.45
C PHE A 146 -9.07 -17.52 2.33
N THR A 147 -9.45 -16.78 3.39
CA THR A 147 -8.51 -16.16 4.32
C THR A 147 -8.52 -16.88 5.66
N THR A 148 -7.34 -17.20 6.18
CA THR A 148 -7.14 -17.70 7.54
C THR A 148 -6.20 -16.79 8.31
N ILE A 149 -6.35 -16.82 9.64
CA ILE A 149 -5.44 -16.13 10.54
C ILE A 149 -4.67 -17.19 11.30
N SER A 150 -3.35 -17.17 11.17
CA SER A 150 -2.45 -18.10 11.85
C SER A 150 -1.34 -17.32 12.53
N PRO A 151 -1.18 -17.42 13.86
CA PRO A 151 -0.05 -16.80 14.53
C PRO A 151 1.24 -17.55 14.15
N VAL A 152 2.28 -16.79 13.84
CA VAL A 152 3.65 -17.26 13.67
C VAL A 152 4.49 -16.68 14.80
N PRO A 153 5.32 -17.47 15.50
CA PRO A 153 6.19 -16.94 16.53
C PRO A 153 7.03 -15.79 15.95
N PRO A 154 7.02 -14.58 16.55
CA PRO A 154 7.66 -13.41 15.95
C PRO A 154 9.12 -13.66 15.59
N GLU A 155 9.86 -14.42 16.40
CA GLU A 155 11.25 -14.79 16.18
C GLU A 155 11.50 -15.54 14.86
N GLU A 156 10.51 -16.24 14.32
CA GLU A 156 10.61 -16.93 13.02
C GLU A 156 10.50 -15.96 11.84
N LEU A 157 9.96 -14.76 12.06
CA LEU A 157 9.81 -13.71 11.05
C LEU A 157 11.03 -12.79 10.96
N TRP A 158 12.01 -12.96 11.85
CA TRP A 158 13.22 -12.14 11.88
C TRP A 158 14.44 -12.87 11.35
N SER A 159 15.27 -12.14 10.61
CA SER A 159 16.55 -12.59 10.10
C SER A 159 17.62 -11.51 10.24
N ASP A 160 18.87 -11.90 10.46
CA ASP A 160 19.98 -10.94 10.45
C ASP A 160 20.17 -10.32 9.06
N ARG A 161 20.36 -9.00 9.01
CA ARG A 161 20.68 -8.25 7.78
C ARG A 161 21.90 -8.83 7.06
N ALA A 162 22.86 -9.37 7.82
CA ALA A 162 24.09 -9.95 7.29
C ALA A 162 23.86 -11.18 6.40
N MET A 163 22.67 -11.79 6.43
CA MET A 163 22.31 -12.90 5.55
C MET A 163 21.91 -12.47 4.13
N TYR A 164 21.88 -11.17 3.84
CA TYR A 164 21.45 -10.65 2.55
C TYR A 164 22.48 -9.72 1.92
N GLY A 165 22.40 -9.61 0.59
CA GLY A 165 23.28 -8.76 -0.21
C GLY A 165 24.66 -9.37 -0.45
N VAL A 166 25.54 -8.61 -1.10
CA VAL A 166 26.87 -9.03 -1.54
C VAL A 166 27.77 -9.54 -0.40
N ARG A 167 27.55 -9.06 0.84
CA ARG A 167 28.34 -9.45 2.02
C ARG A 167 27.99 -10.85 2.54
N ALA A 168 26.82 -11.37 2.18
CA ALA A 168 26.38 -12.71 2.55
C ALA A 168 27.01 -13.81 1.69
N ILE A 169 27.65 -13.44 0.57
CA ILE A 169 28.15 -14.37 -0.45
C ILE A 169 29.64 -14.63 -0.24
N ASP A 170 30.02 -15.91 -0.20
CA ASP A 170 31.42 -16.32 -0.14
C ASP A 170 32.12 -15.99 -1.48
N GLU A 171 33.37 -15.50 -1.41
CA GLU A 171 34.13 -15.15 -2.62
C GLU A 171 34.29 -16.32 -3.60
N SER A 172 34.35 -17.55 -3.09
CA SER A 172 34.45 -18.76 -3.91
C SER A 172 33.18 -19.11 -4.68
N GLU A 173 32.05 -18.51 -4.34
CA GLU A 173 30.77 -18.69 -5.01
C GLU A 173 30.55 -17.65 -6.11
N ILE A 174 31.40 -16.62 -6.24
CA ILE A 174 31.15 -15.52 -7.16
C ILE A 174 31.61 -15.86 -8.58
N SER A 175 30.77 -15.55 -9.55
CA SER A 175 31.08 -15.61 -10.98
C SER A 175 31.10 -14.22 -11.61
N ASP A 176 32.11 -14.00 -12.44
CA ASP A 176 32.22 -12.81 -13.28
C ASP A 176 31.30 -12.87 -14.52
N GLU A 177 30.65 -14.02 -14.79
CA GLU A 177 29.69 -14.18 -15.89
C GLU A 177 28.24 -14.06 -15.39
N PRO A 178 27.56 -12.95 -15.68
CA PRO A 178 26.23 -12.63 -15.21
C PRO A 178 25.16 -13.23 -16.13
N GLY A 179 25.13 -14.55 -16.33
CA GLY A 179 24.11 -15.24 -17.15
C GLY A 179 23.70 -14.48 -18.43
N VAL A 180 22.38 -14.38 -18.68
CA VAL A 180 21.83 -13.56 -19.77
C VAL A 180 21.52 -12.14 -19.28
N ALA A 181 22.17 -11.14 -19.87
CA ALA A 181 22.03 -9.73 -19.50
C ALA A 181 21.45 -8.86 -20.62
N THR A 182 20.97 -7.68 -20.24
CA THR A 182 20.56 -6.60 -21.15
C THR A 182 21.20 -5.27 -20.73
N THR A 183 21.46 -4.41 -21.71
CA THR A 183 21.93 -3.03 -21.51
C THR A 183 20.91 -2.00 -21.98
N ASP A 184 19.87 -2.43 -22.68
CA ASP A 184 18.76 -1.59 -23.10
C ASP A 184 17.86 -1.31 -21.89
N ASP A 185 17.48 -0.05 -21.71
CA ASP A 185 16.70 0.43 -20.56
C ASP A 185 15.25 -0.10 -20.64
N PRO A 186 14.89 -1.15 -19.87
CA PRO A 186 13.60 -1.79 -20.02
C PRO A 186 12.54 -1.05 -19.20
N THR A 187 11.33 -0.92 -19.75
CA THR A 187 10.19 -0.33 -19.00
C THR A 187 9.76 -1.18 -17.80
N SER A 188 10.23 -2.43 -17.73
CA SER A 188 9.97 -3.44 -16.69
C SER A 188 11.13 -3.59 -15.70
N LEU A 189 12.06 -2.62 -15.69
CA LEU A 189 13.13 -2.56 -14.70
C LEU A 189 12.51 -2.46 -13.30
N TRP A 190 12.91 -3.38 -12.44
CA TRP A 190 12.46 -3.38 -11.06
C TRP A 190 12.85 -2.08 -10.35
N THR A 191 11.92 -1.57 -9.55
CA THR A 191 12.12 -0.46 -8.62
C THR A 191 11.75 -0.88 -7.20
N PRO A 192 12.45 -0.36 -6.17
CA PRO A 192 12.08 -0.60 -4.78
C PRO A 192 10.62 -0.25 -4.50
N PRO A 193 9.96 -0.99 -3.59
CA PRO A 193 8.56 -0.74 -3.28
C PRO A 193 8.36 0.69 -2.75
N THR A 194 7.25 1.28 -3.16
CA THR A 194 6.85 2.61 -2.73
C THR A 194 5.44 2.56 -2.17
N PRO A 195 5.17 3.19 -1.01
CA PRO A 195 3.80 3.35 -0.54
C PRO A 195 2.92 4.04 -1.56
N MET A 196 1.62 3.83 -1.45
CA MET A 196 0.62 4.49 -2.28
C MET A 196 0.81 6.01 -2.26
N SER A 197 0.74 6.60 -3.45
CA SER A 197 0.71 8.05 -3.64
C SER A 197 -0.60 8.48 -4.28
N MET A 198 -1.08 9.67 -3.93
CA MET A 198 -2.26 10.25 -4.57
C MET A 198 -1.98 10.54 -6.06
N THR A 199 -2.64 9.82 -6.95
CA THR A 199 -2.53 10.00 -8.41
C THR A 199 -3.69 10.83 -8.99
N LEU A 200 -4.78 10.99 -8.23
CA LEU A 200 -5.89 11.85 -8.62
C LEU A 200 -5.52 13.31 -8.36
N PRO A 201 -5.89 14.27 -9.24
CA PRO A 201 -5.84 15.69 -8.92
C PRO A 201 -7.00 16.00 -7.96
N LEU A 202 -6.86 15.57 -6.71
CA LEU A 202 -7.92 15.55 -5.71
C LEU A 202 -8.48 16.95 -5.41
N GLU A 203 -7.66 18.00 -5.48
CA GLU A 203 -8.13 19.37 -5.30
C GLU A 203 -9.10 19.80 -6.42
N ASP A 204 -8.89 19.32 -7.66
CA ASP A 204 -9.77 19.64 -8.79
C ASP A 204 -11.16 19.00 -8.66
N LEU A 205 -11.29 17.89 -7.92
CA LEU A 205 -12.59 17.30 -7.59
C LEU A 205 -13.49 18.24 -6.77
N PHE A 206 -12.89 19.16 -6.01
CA PHE A 206 -13.59 20.16 -5.21
C PHE A 206 -13.75 21.50 -5.93
N ARG A 207 -13.39 21.59 -7.21
CA ARG A 207 -13.50 22.81 -8.02
C ARG A 207 -14.44 22.58 -9.19
N PRO A 208 -15.47 23.42 -9.38
CA PRO A 208 -16.38 23.25 -10.52
C PRO A 208 -15.69 23.37 -11.88
N GLY A 209 -16.16 22.60 -12.86
CA GLY A 209 -15.78 22.74 -14.28
C GLY A 209 -14.66 21.84 -14.78
N HIS A 210 -14.18 20.90 -13.97
CA HIS A 210 -13.22 19.87 -14.36
C HIS A 210 -13.97 18.60 -14.82
N THR A 211 -13.36 17.81 -15.70
CA THR A 211 -13.94 16.55 -16.18
C THR A 211 -13.14 15.37 -15.63
N PHE A 212 -13.85 14.36 -15.16
CA PHE A 212 -13.27 13.12 -14.63
C PHE A 212 -13.99 11.90 -15.18
N VAL A 213 -13.27 10.78 -15.29
CA VAL A 213 -13.85 9.50 -15.66
C VAL A 213 -14.30 8.78 -14.39
N ASP A 214 -15.60 8.85 -14.09
CA ASP A 214 -16.20 8.07 -13.02
C ASP A 214 -16.27 6.59 -13.45
N PRO A 215 -15.80 5.62 -12.63
CA PRO A 215 -15.75 4.21 -12.98
C PRO A 215 -17.12 3.61 -13.34
N ARG A 216 -18.20 4.17 -12.79
CA ARG A 216 -19.57 3.67 -12.95
C ARG A 216 -20.33 4.40 -14.04
N HIS A 217 -19.95 5.64 -14.33
CA HIS A 217 -20.75 6.55 -15.13
C HIS A 217 -20.01 7.19 -16.31
N GLY A 218 -18.71 6.89 -16.47
CA GLY A 218 -17.85 7.48 -17.49
C GLY A 218 -17.59 8.96 -17.23
N ASP A 219 -17.43 9.75 -18.29
CA ASP A 219 -17.14 11.18 -18.16
C ASP A 219 -18.22 11.94 -17.37
N MET A 220 -17.81 12.60 -16.28
CA MET A 220 -18.64 13.46 -15.44
C MET A 220 -17.93 14.79 -15.19
N GLN A 221 -18.70 15.85 -14.93
CA GLN A 221 -18.17 17.18 -14.61
C GLN A 221 -18.25 17.46 -13.13
N THR A 222 -17.25 18.14 -12.57
CA THR A 222 -17.31 18.64 -11.19
C THR A 222 -18.29 19.80 -11.07
N ALA A 223 -19.12 19.73 -10.05
CA ALA A 223 -20.02 20.80 -9.62
C ALA A 223 -19.46 21.50 -8.36
N ALA A 224 -20.23 22.44 -7.80
CA ALA A 224 -19.89 23.01 -6.50
C ALA A 224 -19.86 21.91 -5.44
N PRO A 225 -18.82 21.87 -4.56
CA PRO A 225 -18.80 20.94 -3.43
C PRO A 225 -20.06 21.08 -2.59
N ARG A 226 -20.56 19.95 -2.08
CA ARG A 226 -21.66 19.96 -1.13
C ARG A 226 -21.12 20.13 0.27
N HIS A 227 -21.56 21.17 0.97
CA HIS A 227 -21.40 21.26 2.43
C HIS A 227 -22.26 20.16 3.10
N ILE A 228 -21.61 19.29 3.86
CA ILE A 228 -22.25 18.26 4.68
C ILE A 228 -22.59 18.83 6.06
N ALA A 229 -21.57 19.19 6.82
CA ALA A 229 -21.69 19.73 8.17
C ALA A 229 -20.41 20.49 8.61
N THR A 230 -20.42 21.00 9.82
CA THR A 230 -19.22 21.50 10.51
C THR A 230 -18.83 20.54 11.63
N VAL A 231 -17.56 20.14 11.68
CA VAL A 231 -17.00 19.24 12.71
C VAL A 231 -16.19 20.06 13.71
N GLY A 232 -16.50 19.95 15.00
CA GLY A 232 -15.71 20.57 16.07
C GLY A 232 -14.55 19.68 16.51
N ILE A 233 -13.32 20.18 16.41
CA ILE A 233 -12.08 19.52 16.84
C ILE A 233 -11.35 20.39 17.88
N PRO A 234 -11.95 20.66 19.06
CA PRO A 234 -11.33 21.50 20.11
C PRO A 234 -10.01 20.95 20.67
N SER A 235 -9.76 19.64 20.59
CA SER A 235 -8.51 19.06 21.09
C SER A 235 -7.32 19.25 20.14
N GLY A 236 -7.59 19.57 18.87
CA GLY A 236 -6.59 19.55 17.80
C GLY A 236 -6.14 18.14 17.40
N ARG A 237 -6.74 17.08 17.95
CA ARG A 237 -6.49 15.69 17.55
C ARG A 237 -7.66 15.19 16.72
N LEU A 238 -7.41 14.98 15.43
CA LEU A 238 -8.39 14.45 14.48
C LEU A 238 -8.25 12.92 14.42
N CYS A 239 -9.37 12.22 14.39
CA CYS A 239 -9.39 10.80 14.01
C CYS A 239 -10.34 10.56 12.84
N VAL A 240 -10.06 9.47 12.11
CA VAL A 240 -10.91 8.94 11.05
C VAL A 240 -11.22 7.49 11.37
N ALA A 241 -12.49 7.13 11.48
CA ALA A 241 -12.86 5.74 11.74
C ALA A 241 -14.34 5.50 11.45
N GLU A 242 -14.70 4.23 11.32
CA GLU A 242 -16.09 3.82 11.42
C GLU A 242 -16.63 4.11 12.83
N PRO A 243 -17.72 4.88 12.99
CA PRO A 243 -18.20 5.29 14.30
C PRO A 243 -18.85 4.15 15.12
N GLY A 244 -19.21 3.02 14.49
CA GLY A 244 -19.85 1.89 15.15
C GLY A 244 -18.93 0.72 15.47
N PHE A 245 -17.67 0.75 15.02
CA PHE A 245 -16.79 -0.40 15.11
C PHE A 245 -15.31 0.00 15.22
N GLY A 246 -14.56 -0.72 16.06
CA GLY A 246 -13.11 -0.60 16.16
C GLY A 246 -12.60 0.63 16.94
N GLU A 247 -11.28 0.70 17.04
CA GLU A 247 -10.57 1.83 17.64
C GLU A 247 -10.41 2.97 16.62
N PRO A 248 -10.37 4.24 17.07
CA PRO A 248 -10.19 5.36 16.16
C PRO A 248 -8.80 5.37 15.54
N TRP A 249 -8.70 5.59 14.22
CA TRP A 249 -7.42 5.85 13.57
C TRP A 249 -7.05 7.33 13.77
N VAL A 250 -6.25 7.61 14.80
CA VAL A 250 -5.94 8.97 15.25
C VAL A 250 -4.76 9.54 14.46
N LEU A 251 -4.98 10.63 13.74
CA LEU A 251 -3.97 11.26 12.92
C LEU A 251 -2.76 11.69 13.77
N SER A 252 -1.57 11.28 13.35
CA SER A 252 -0.29 11.63 13.99
C SER A 252 0.07 13.11 13.83
N GLU A 253 -0.34 13.75 12.73
CA GLU A 253 -0.21 15.18 12.53
C GLU A 253 -1.38 15.91 13.20
N PRO A 254 -1.13 16.80 14.19
CA PRO A 254 -2.21 17.54 14.82
C PRO A 254 -2.82 18.56 13.85
N VAL A 255 -4.12 18.78 13.98
CA VAL A 255 -4.80 19.90 13.33
C VAL A 255 -4.88 21.07 14.31
N PRO A 256 -4.95 22.33 13.84
CA PRO A 256 -5.26 23.43 14.75
C PRO A 256 -6.60 23.14 15.48
N PRO A 257 -6.75 23.51 16.75
CA PRO A 257 -8.05 23.44 17.40
C PRO A 257 -9.07 24.36 16.72
N GLY A 258 -10.28 23.86 16.44
CA GLY A 258 -11.28 24.68 15.75
C GLY A 258 -12.52 23.93 15.31
N SER A 259 -13.32 24.59 14.47
CA SER A 259 -14.50 24.01 13.82
C SER A 259 -14.32 24.09 12.32
N TYR A 260 -14.46 22.95 11.64
CA TYR A 260 -14.03 22.78 10.26
C TYR A 260 -15.17 22.30 9.36
N LEU A 261 -15.17 22.80 8.13
CA LEU A 261 -16.19 22.47 7.15
C LEU A 261 -15.92 21.09 6.57
N MET A 262 -16.90 20.20 6.62
CA MET A 262 -16.88 18.94 5.90
C MET A 262 -17.63 19.09 4.58
N GLU A 263 -16.96 18.76 3.48
CA GLU A 263 -17.47 18.90 2.12
C GLU A 263 -17.37 17.56 1.36
N ALA A 264 -18.36 17.24 0.54
CA ALA A 264 -18.26 16.22 -0.50
C ALA A 264 -17.90 16.86 -1.85
N ALA A 265 -16.97 16.26 -2.57
CA ALA A 265 -16.80 16.50 -3.99
C ALA A 265 -18.06 16.01 -4.73
N VAL A 266 -18.47 16.71 -5.79
CA VAL A 266 -19.71 16.37 -6.51
C VAL A 266 -19.40 16.27 -7.99
N LEU A 267 -19.62 15.09 -8.57
CA LEU A 267 -19.60 14.84 -10.00
C LEU A 267 -21.04 14.75 -10.53
N VAL A 268 -21.30 15.37 -11.69
CA VAL A 268 -22.61 15.37 -12.34
C VAL A 268 -22.53 15.00 -13.82
N ARG A 269 -23.54 14.25 -14.29
CA ARG A 269 -23.80 13.99 -15.71
C ARG A 269 -25.30 13.84 -15.94
N GLY A 270 -25.94 14.86 -16.52
CA GLY A 270 -27.39 14.89 -16.67
C GLY A 270 -28.08 14.85 -15.30
N ASN A 271 -28.86 13.79 -15.02
CA ASN A 271 -29.50 13.56 -13.73
C ASN A 271 -28.69 12.67 -12.78
N ARG A 272 -27.52 12.18 -13.20
CA ARG A 272 -26.64 11.34 -12.36
C ARG A 272 -25.73 12.22 -11.54
N ARG A 273 -25.50 11.78 -10.30
CA ARG A 273 -24.63 12.41 -9.32
C ARG A 273 -23.78 11.33 -8.63
N SER A 274 -22.51 11.65 -8.39
CA SER A 274 -21.55 10.82 -7.66
C SER A 274 -20.77 11.73 -6.70
N GLU A 275 -20.40 11.20 -5.53
CA GLU A 275 -19.63 11.91 -4.51
C GLU A 275 -18.31 11.17 -4.26
N PRO A 276 -17.28 11.40 -5.09
CA PRO A 276 -16.10 10.52 -5.11
C PRO A 276 -15.17 10.71 -3.92
N ALA A 277 -15.29 11.80 -3.19
CA ALA A 277 -14.41 12.14 -2.08
C ALA A 277 -15.12 13.02 -1.07
N VAL A 278 -14.71 12.90 0.19
CA VAL A 278 -15.05 13.82 1.27
C VAL A 278 -13.78 14.47 1.80
N ARG A 279 -13.90 15.71 2.27
CA ARG A 279 -12.79 16.40 2.94
C ARG A 279 -13.25 17.20 4.14
N LEU A 280 -12.35 17.34 5.10
CA LEU A 280 -12.38 18.37 6.13
C LEU A 280 -11.49 19.54 5.68
N ARG A 281 -12.10 20.70 5.44
CA ARG A 281 -11.40 21.92 5.06
C ARG A 281 -10.91 22.66 6.30
N LEU A 282 -9.60 22.66 6.51
CA LEU A 282 -8.96 23.28 7.67
C LEU A 282 -8.67 24.77 7.43
N ARG A 283 -8.39 25.14 6.17
CA ARG A 283 -8.18 26.52 5.72
C ARG A 283 -8.80 26.72 4.34
N ASP A 284 -9.09 27.98 3.98
CA ASP A 284 -9.68 28.29 2.67
C ASP A 284 -8.66 28.24 1.50
N GLU A 285 -7.35 28.20 1.81
CA GLU A 285 -6.32 28.01 0.80
C GLU A 285 -6.37 26.58 0.22
N PRO A 286 -6.22 26.40 -1.10
CA PRO A 286 -6.28 25.08 -1.70
C PRO A 286 -5.04 24.22 -1.44
N ALA A 287 -5.24 22.90 -1.46
CA ALA A 287 -4.13 21.95 -1.45
C ALA A 287 -3.47 21.88 -2.84
N VAL A 288 -2.14 21.92 -2.88
CA VAL A 288 -1.34 21.74 -4.11
C VAL A 288 -0.54 20.44 -4.11
N SER A 289 -0.49 19.76 -2.97
CA SER A 289 0.13 18.44 -2.79
C SER A 289 -0.66 17.62 -1.77
N TRP A 290 -0.57 16.31 -1.90
CA TRP A 290 -1.31 15.34 -1.08
C TRP A 290 -0.37 14.25 -0.58
N ASP A 291 -0.19 14.20 0.74
CA ASP A 291 0.58 13.16 1.41
C ASP A 291 -0.37 12.13 2.02
N MET A 292 0.01 10.84 2.01
CA MET A 292 -0.72 9.83 2.77
C MET A 292 -0.61 10.16 4.27
N ALA A 293 -1.75 10.24 4.93
CA ALA A 293 -1.85 10.41 6.37
C ALA A 293 -1.31 9.18 7.11
N ARG A 294 -1.01 9.35 8.41
CA ARG A 294 -0.54 8.27 9.29
C ARG A 294 -1.20 8.40 10.65
N SER A 295 -1.58 7.28 11.26
CA SER A 295 -1.92 7.21 12.66
C SER A 295 -0.68 7.16 13.55
N GLU A 296 -0.88 7.40 14.85
CA GLU A 296 0.12 7.07 15.86
C GLU A 296 0.49 5.57 15.77
N GLY A 297 1.78 5.28 15.59
CA GLY A 297 2.30 3.92 15.48
C GLY A 297 2.50 3.41 14.04
N ASP A 298 1.96 4.10 13.03
CA ASP A 298 2.14 3.70 11.64
C ASP A 298 3.61 3.82 11.21
N ASP A 299 4.18 2.71 10.75
CA ASP A 299 5.49 2.66 10.12
C ASP A 299 5.34 2.47 8.60
N PRO A 300 5.77 3.42 7.76
CA PRO A 300 5.67 3.28 6.30
C PRO A 300 6.52 2.13 5.74
N ARG A 301 7.47 1.59 6.52
CA ARG A 301 8.26 0.42 6.11
C ARG A 301 7.41 -0.85 6.10
N LEU A 302 6.29 -0.89 6.82
CA LEU A 302 5.36 -2.01 6.91
C LEU A 302 4.34 -2.07 5.75
N LEU A 303 4.51 -1.25 4.71
CA LEU A 303 3.64 -1.25 3.54
C LEU A 303 4.32 -1.99 2.38
N LEU A 304 3.60 -2.93 1.76
CA LEU A 304 4.00 -3.51 0.47
C LEU A 304 3.89 -2.45 -0.64
N ASP A 305 4.33 -2.80 -1.84
CA ASP A 305 4.33 -1.87 -2.96
C ASP A 305 2.90 -1.40 -3.31
N GLY A 306 2.71 -0.09 -3.37
CA GLY A 306 1.42 0.52 -3.66
C GLY A 306 0.37 0.43 -2.56
N GLU A 307 0.73 -0.07 -1.36
CA GLU A 307 -0.17 -0.12 -0.22
C GLU A 307 -0.22 1.19 0.57
N ALA A 308 -1.26 1.32 1.39
CA ALA A 308 -1.51 2.50 2.19
C ALA A 308 -1.92 2.12 3.62
N HIS A 309 -1.60 3.00 4.57
CA HIS A 309 -2.26 2.99 5.86
C HIS A 309 -3.68 3.53 5.70
N CYS A 310 -4.62 2.87 6.36
CA CYS A 310 -6.05 3.07 6.14
C CYS A 310 -6.79 3.07 7.47
N PHE A 311 -7.90 3.80 7.55
CA PHE A 311 -8.94 3.45 8.50
C PHE A 311 -9.75 2.28 7.93
N GLY A 312 -10.15 1.35 8.79
CA GLY A 312 -10.98 0.21 8.41
C GLY A 312 -12.47 0.53 8.53
N THR A 313 -13.28 -0.09 7.69
CA THR A 313 -14.74 -0.13 7.83
C THR A 313 -15.31 -1.50 7.45
N ASP A 314 -16.35 -1.94 8.15
CA ASP A 314 -17.19 -3.12 7.90
C ASP A 314 -18.66 -2.74 7.62
N GLY A 315 -19.05 -1.51 7.96
CA GLY A 315 -20.38 -0.97 7.66
C GLY A 315 -20.43 -0.05 6.43
N ALA A 316 -19.39 -0.04 5.59
CA ALA A 316 -19.18 0.94 4.53
C ALA A 316 -19.38 2.41 4.99
N THR A 317 -18.90 2.74 6.19
CA THR A 317 -18.98 4.09 6.76
C THR A 317 -17.65 4.55 7.34
N GLY A 318 -17.38 5.85 7.23
CA GLY A 318 -16.30 6.52 7.95
C GLY A 318 -16.83 7.74 8.68
N SER A 319 -15.97 8.37 9.46
CA SER A 319 -16.30 9.64 10.14
C SER A 319 -15.06 10.48 10.36
N PHE A 320 -15.23 11.80 10.40
CA PHE A 320 -14.24 12.72 10.98
C PHE A 320 -14.68 13.09 12.38
N ALA A 321 -13.81 12.92 13.37
CA ALA A 321 -14.15 13.22 14.77
C ALA A 321 -12.98 13.77 15.58
N ASP A 322 -13.30 14.50 16.66
CA ASP A 322 -12.31 14.84 17.69
C ASP A 322 -11.91 13.58 18.46
N ALA A 323 -10.64 13.21 18.38
CA ALA A 323 -10.12 11.99 18.98
C ALA A 323 -10.23 11.97 20.51
N ALA A 324 -10.19 13.13 21.18
CA ALA A 324 -10.29 13.20 22.64
C ALA A 324 -11.72 12.93 23.15
N ALA A 325 -12.73 13.04 22.28
CA ALA A 325 -14.13 12.78 22.59
C ALA A 325 -14.68 11.53 21.90
N TRP A 326 -13.82 10.71 21.25
CA TRP A 326 -14.22 9.57 20.42
C TRP A 326 -15.22 8.66 21.11
N ASP A 327 -14.90 8.15 22.31
CA ASP A 327 -15.76 7.19 23.02
C ASP A 327 -17.17 7.75 23.28
N SER A 328 -17.27 9.04 23.64
CA SER A 328 -18.57 9.66 23.90
C SER A 328 -19.35 9.95 22.63
N LEU A 329 -18.67 10.21 21.50
CA LEU A 329 -19.29 10.54 20.22
C LEU A 329 -19.73 9.27 19.47
N SER A 330 -18.85 8.26 19.40
CA SER A 330 -19.13 6.94 18.83
C SER A 330 -20.27 6.24 19.57
N GLU A 331 -20.31 6.31 20.90
CA GLU A 331 -21.42 5.77 21.71
C GLU A 331 -22.77 6.40 21.36
N LYS A 332 -22.82 7.67 20.95
CA LYS A 332 -24.07 8.28 20.46
C LYS A 332 -24.51 7.66 19.14
N VAL A 333 -23.58 7.45 18.23
CA VAL A 333 -23.85 6.78 16.94
C VAL A 333 -24.29 5.34 17.16
N ARG A 334 -23.63 4.61 18.06
CA ARG A 334 -24.02 3.25 18.43
C ARG A 334 -25.44 3.19 18.99
N ARG A 335 -25.81 4.08 19.92
CA ARG A 335 -27.19 4.16 20.45
C ARG A 335 -28.21 4.49 19.36
N PHE A 336 -27.86 5.34 18.40
CA PHE A 336 -28.72 5.60 17.25
C PHE A 336 -28.99 4.33 16.43
N TRP A 337 -27.97 3.53 16.12
CA TRP A 337 -28.12 2.32 15.29
C TRP A 337 -28.66 1.10 16.04
N GLU A 338 -28.19 0.84 17.25
CA GLU A 338 -28.48 -0.39 18.00
C GLU A 338 -29.70 -0.26 18.90
N ASP A 339 -29.89 0.91 19.51
CA ASP A 339 -30.97 1.16 20.48
C ASP A 339 -32.16 1.94 19.86
N ASP A 340 -32.09 2.29 18.57
CA ASP A 340 -33.09 3.10 17.85
C ASP A 340 -33.33 4.46 18.54
N ASP A 341 -32.30 5.01 19.20
CA ASP A 341 -32.35 6.32 19.85
C ASP A 341 -32.12 7.43 18.80
N GLU A 342 -33.19 7.78 18.07
CA GLU A 342 -33.18 8.86 17.07
C GLU A 342 -32.76 10.24 17.65
N THR A 343 -32.70 10.38 18.98
CA THR A 343 -32.30 11.63 19.63
C THR A 343 -30.81 11.70 19.97
N ALA A 344 -30.08 10.60 19.79
CA ALA A 344 -28.65 10.53 20.13
C ALA A 344 -27.78 11.34 19.15
N CYS A 345 -28.19 11.44 17.89
CA CYS A 345 -27.48 12.10 16.79
C CYS A 345 -28.45 12.90 15.91
N ASP A 346 -27.94 13.94 15.26
CA ASP A 346 -28.68 14.62 14.19
C ASP A 346 -28.52 13.82 12.88
N HIS A 347 -29.63 13.48 12.22
CA HIS A 347 -29.62 12.85 10.90
C HIS A 347 -29.66 13.92 9.80
N LEU A 348 -28.56 14.08 9.06
CA LEU A 348 -28.38 15.14 8.06
C LEU A 348 -28.86 14.76 6.64
N GLY A 349 -29.39 13.54 6.49
CA GLY A 349 -29.80 12.96 5.20
C GLY A 349 -28.70 12.10 4.58
N ASP A 350 -29.05 11.26 3.61
CA ASP A 350 -28.13 10.33 2.94
C ASP A 350 -27.32 9.46 3.94
N ASP A 351 -27.98 9.00 5.01
CA ASP A 351 -27.39 8.21 6.12
C ASP A 351 -26.19 8.87 6.84
N VAL A 352 -26.06 10.20 6.69
CA VAL A 352 -25.08 11.00 7.43
C VAL A 352 -25.59 11.31 8.83
N LEU A 353 -24.80 10.93 9.83
CA LEU A 353 -25.03 11.19 11.24
C LEU A 353 -24.06 12.25 11.75
N HIS A 354 -24.57 13.12 12.62
CA HIS A 354 -23.79 14.15 13.29
C HIS A 354 -24.01 14.06 14.80
N ALA A 355 -22.95 13.68 15.51
CA ALA A 355 -22.91 13.68 16.97
C ALA A 355 -22.10 14.87 17.47
N THR A 356 -22.59 15.55 18.50
CA THR A 356 -21.89 16.67 19.14
C THR A 356 -21.80 16.45 20.63
N ASP A 357 -20.71 16.86 21.27
CA ASP A 357 -20.62 17.02 22.72
C ASP A 357 -20.81 18.50 23.08
N PRO A 358 -21.97 18.89 23.66
CA PRO A 358 -22.24 20.28 24.02
C PRO A 358 -21.27 20.86 25.07
N ALA A 359 -20.64 20.03 25.89
CA ALA A 359 -19.76 20.50 26.95
C ALA A 359 -18.41 20.98 26.40
N THR A 360 -17.88 20.28 25.40
CA THR A 360 -16.56 20.55 24.81
C THR A 360 -16.65 21.22 23.44
N GLY A 361 -17.79 21.12 22.76
CA GLY A 361 -17.95 21.51 21.37
C GLY A 361 -17.33 20.51 20.38
N ALA A 362 -16.88 19.34 20.85
CA ALA A 362 -16.37 18.27 20.00
C ALA A 362 -17.48 17.68 19.12
N GLY A 363 -17.13 17.27 17.91
CA GLY A 363 -18.08 16.70 16.96
C GLY A 363 -17.54 15.48 16.24
N LEU A 364 -18.48 14.68 15.73
CA LEU A 364 -18.28 13.55 14.82
C LEU A 364 -19.29 13.67 13.69
N VAL A 365 -18.83 13.63 12.45
CA VAL A 365 -19.72 13.58 11.28
C VAL A 365 -19.35 12.37 10.42
N SER A 366 -20.34 11.52 10.14
CA SER A 366 -20.14 10.33 9.31
C SER A 366 -20.19 10.64 7.81
N PHE A 367 -19.69 9.70 7.02
CA PHE A 367 -19.82 9.64 5.58
C PHE A 367 -19.87 8.19 5.13
N LEU A 368 -20.39 7.97 3.92
CA LEU A 368 -20.45 6.64 3.32
C LEU A 368 -19.19 6.38 2.49
N THR A 369 -18.71 5.15 2.52
CA THR A 369 -17.72 4.62 1.60
C THR A 369 -18.38 3.68 0.60
N ASP A 370 -17.66 3.36 -0.47
CA ASP A 370 -18.17 2.51 -1.54
C ASP A 370 -18.04 1.00 -1.25
N GLY A 371 -18.07 0.65 0.04
CA GLY A 371 -17.91 -0.71 0.54
C GLY A 371 -16.97 -0.80 1.74
N ASP A 372 -16.80 -2.03 2.19
CA ASP A 372 -15.97 -2.41 3.34
C ASP A 372 -14.48 -2.44 2.97
N GLY A 373 -13.64 -2.47 3.99
CA GLY A 373 -12.19 -2.58 3.88
C GLY A 373 -11.44 -1.35 4.36
N GLY A 374 -10.21 -1.20 3.87
CA GLY A 374 -9.31 -0.11 4.24
C GLY A 374 -9.42 1.08 3.28
N TRP A 375 -9.60 2.28 3.82
CA TRP A 375 -9.66 3.53 3.07
C TRP A 375 -8.51 4.47 3.46
N PRO A 376 -7.63 4.85 2.52
CA PRO A 376 -6.53 5.76 2.80
C PRO A 376 -7.03 7.17 3.10
N VAL A 377 -6.38 7.82 4.06
CA VAL A 377 -6.60 9.24 4.39
C VAL A 377 -5.47 10.07 3.81
N TRP A 378 -5.81 11.25 3.28
CA TRP A 378 -4.87 12.12 2.56
C TRP A 378 -4.79 13.51 3.19
N LEU A 379 -3.57 14.01 3.37
CA LEU A 379 -3.25 15.33 3.91
C LEU A 379 -2.94 16.30 2.77
N GLY A 380 -3.82 17.27 2.58
CA GLY A 380 -3.66 18.32 1.59
C GLY A 380 -2.82 19.47 2.13
N ARG A 381 -1.73 19.81 1.46
CA ARG A 381 -0.83 20.91 1.84
C ARG A 381 -0.87 22.07 0.86
N SER A 382 -0.77 23.28 1.39
CA SER A 382 -0.62 24.52 0.63
C SER A 382 0.72 24.60 -0.11
N ALA A 383 0.90 25.65 -0.92
CA ALA A 383 2.18 25.92 -1.58
C ALA A 383 3.33 26.22 -0.60
N THR A 384 3.02 26.60 0.64
CA THR A 384 3.98 26.81 1.73
C THR A 384 4.22 25.55 2.57
N GLY A 385 3.53 24.45 2.27
CA GLY A 385 3.62 23.18 3.01
C GLY A 385 2.72 23.10 4.26
N GLU A 386 1.85 24.08 4.48
CA GLU A 386 0.92 24.04 5.62
C GLU A 386 -0.25 23.10 5.36
N LEU A 387 -0.70 22.39 6.39
CA LEU A 387 -1.88 21.52 6.30
C LEU A 387 -3.15 22.36 6.13
N VAL A 388 -3.87 22.15 5.03
CA VAL A 388 -5.09 22.91 4.67
C VAL A 388 -6.33 22.02 4.53
N SER A 389 -6.15 20.72 4.33
CA SER A 389 -7.25 19.78 4.12
C SER A 389 -6.89 18.37 4.61
N VAL A 390 -7.89 17.62 5.06
CA VAL A 390 -7.81 16.16 5.25
C VAL A 390 -8.91 15.52 4.41
N ALA A 391 -8.61 14.51 3.61
CA ALA A 391 -9.56 13.97 2.65
C ALA A 391 -9.53 12.44 2.57
N VAL A 392 -10.67 11.87 2.15
CA VAL A 392 -10.83 10.44 1.85
C VAL A 392 -11.49 10.36 0.48
N VAL A 393 -10.89 9.58 -0.43
CA VAL A 393 -11.54 9.20 -1.70
C VAL A 393 -12.44 8.02 -1.36
N VAL A 394 -13.75 8.18 -1.52
CA VAL A 394 -14.76 7.24 -1.00
C VAL A 394 -15.38 6.35 -2.06
N ILE A 395 -14.98 6.49 -3.32
CA ILE A 395 -15.33 5.55 -4.39
C ILE A 395 -14.19 4.57 -4.62
N GLY A 396 -14.52 3.31 -4.92
CA GLY A 396 -13.53 2.25 -5.20
C GLY A 396 -12.56 2.63 -6.32
N ARG A 397 -11.48 1.84 -6.48
CA ARG A 397 -10.31 2.13 -7.35
C ARG A 397 -10.69 2.91 -8.62
N TRP A 398 -10.37 4.21 -8.63
CA TRP A 398 -10.30 4.95 -9.88
C TRP A 398 -9.24 4.31 -10.77
N PRO A 399 -9.51 4.09 -12.06
CA PRO A 399 -8.43 3.76 -12.98
C PRO A 399 -7.39 4.89 -12.88
N ALA A 400 -6.13 4.53 -12.67
CA ALA A 400 -5.04 5.51 -12.70
C ALA A 400 -5.22 6.38 -13.95
N LEU A 401 -5.28 7.70 -13.76
CA LEU A 401 -5.36 8.60 -14.90
C LEU A 401 -4.14 8.34 -15.80
N PRO A 402 -4.31 8.20 -17.13
CA PRO A 402 -3.15 8.19 -18.01
C PRO A 402 -2.35 9.47 -17.77
N PRO A 403 -1.01 9.43 -17.83
CA PRO A 403 -0.18 10.61 -17.63
C PRO A 403 -0.66 11.72 -18.55
N THR A 404 -0.90 12.90 -17.98
CA THR A 404 -1.28 14.10 -18.72
C THR A 404 -0.28 14.32 -19.86
N PRO A 405 -0.71 14.47 -21.12
CA PRO A 405 0.23 14.81 -22.19
C PRO A 405 0.90 16.14 -21.81
N ALA A 406 2.23 16.17 -21.87
CA ALA A 406 3.01 17.36 -21.62
C ALA A 406 2.48 18.52 -22.49
N PRO A 407 2.45 19.76 -21.97
CA PRO A 407 2.06 20.91 -22.77
C PRO A 407 2.96 20.97 -24.02
N ALA A 408 2.34 21.02 -25.19
CA ALA A 408 3.07 21.26 -26.43
C ALA A 408 3.77 22.62 -26.30
N HIS A 409 5.10 22.61 -26.30
CA HIS A 409 5.93 23.81 -26.40
C HIS A 409 5.94 24.34 -27.82
#